data_AF-Q4N0S0-F1
#
_entry.id   AF-Q4N0S0-F1
#
_cell.length_a   1.000
_cell.length_b   1.000
_cell.length_c   1.000
_cell.angle_alpha   90.00
_cell.angle_beta   90.00
_cell.angle_gamma   90.00
#
_symmetry.space_group_name_H-M   'P 1'
#
loop_
_entity.id
_entity.type
_entity.pdbx_description
1 polymer ?
#
loop_
_entity_poly.entity_id
_entity_poly.type
_entity_poly.pdbx_seq_one_letter_code
_entity_poly.pdbx_strand_id
1 'polypeptide(L)'
;MCIDGFRGTTKKYKPNLTIGDVVFCYVYGMYDGLIELSCVTMDDNKNWSTNETYFGPLSNGFLTQLPLQHVQSYVNTVNIMFRLYNEELEVLRGLKYEIVLGFNGRVWIGNTSNELKLKISRFIKLSHNLNQQQLKQLFKHIF
;
A
#
# COMPACT_ATOMS: atom_id res chain seq x y z
N MET A 1 -16.21 -7.33 -3.73
CA MET A 1 -15.37 -7.32 -4.94
C MET A 1 -15.88 -8.41 -5.86
N CYS A 2 -16.29 -8.06 -7.07
CA CYS A 2 -16.80 -9.02 -8.05
C CYS A 2 -15.64 -9.78 -8.73
N ILE A 3 -15.95 -10.94 -9.29
CA ILE A 3 -14.96 -11.87 -9.89
C ILE A 3 -14.20 -11.19 -11.04
N ASP A 4 -14.88 -10.39 -11.85
CA ASP A 4 -14.33 -9.57 -12.93
C ASP A 4 -13.44 -8.40 -12.44
N GLY A 5 -13.44 -8.11 -11.14
CA GLY A 5 -12.55 -7.12 -10.52
C GLY A 5 -11.08 -7.54 -10.46
N PHE A 6 -10.71 -8.73 -10.96
CA PHE A 6 -9.34 -9.22 -11.06
C PHE A 6 -8.95 -9.50 -12.51
N ARG A 7 -7.70 -9.20 -12.88
CA ARG A 7 -7.20 -9.40 -14.24
C ARG A 7 -7.23 -10.89 -14.64
N GLY A 8 -7.66 -11.17 -15.87
CA GLY A 8 -7.68 -12.53 -16.43
C GLY A 8 -8.76 -13.44 -15.85
N THR A 9 -9.66 -12.90 -15.03
CA THR A 9 -10.69 -13.70 -14.38
C THR A 9 -11.84 -14.00 -15.34
N THR A 10 -12.27 -15.25 -15.37
CA THR A 10 -13.44 -15.72 -16.12
C THR A 10 -14.27 -16.63 -15.21
N LYS A 11 -15.47 -17.05 -15.65
CA LYS A 11 -16.27 -18.03 -14.89
C LYS A 11 -15.48 -19.32 -14.58
N LYS A 12 -14.52 -19.68 -15.43
CA LYS A 12 -13.64 -20.85 -15.30
C LYS A 12 -12.40 -20.58 -14.44
N TYR A 13 -11.80 -19.39 -14.57
CA TYR A 13 -10.59 -18.99 -13.85
C TYR A 13 -10.94 -17.96 -12.80
N LYS A 14 -11.03 -18.36 -11.54
CA LYS A 14 -11.33 -17.49 -10.39
C LYS A 14 -10.04 -17.07 -9.68
N PRO A 15 -9.98 -15.87 -9.06
CA PRO A 15 -8.84 -15.48 -8.25
C PRO A 15 -8.69 -16.47 -7.08
N ASN A 16 -7.45 -16.84 -6.78
CA ASN A 16 -7.13 -17.72 -5.67
C ASN A 16 -7.04 -16.90 -4.37
N LEU A 17 -8.20 -16.60 -3.78
CA LEU A 17 -8.33 -15.85 -2.54
C LEU A 17 -9.02 -16.68 -1.47
N THR A 18 -8.55 -16.52 -0.24
CA THR A 18 -9.05 -17.17 0.96
C THR A 18 -9.41 -16.12 2.02
N ILE A 19 -10.26 -16.50 2.97
CA ILE A 19 -10.63 -15.61 4.07
C ILE A 19 -9.37 -15.29 4.88
N GLY A 20 -9.10 -13.99 5.05
CA GLY A 20 -7.91 -13.49 5.74
C GLY A 20 -6.84 -12.92 4.80
N ASP A 21 -6.97 -13.14 3.49
CA ASP A 21 -6.05 -12.55 2.53
C ASP A 21 -6.16 -11.02 2.49
N VAL A 22 -5.00 -10.38 2.31
CA VAL A 22 -4.91 -8.93 2.14
C VAL A 22 -4.88 -8.61 0.66
N VAL A 23 -5.73 -7.69 0.21
CA VAL A 23 -5.84 -7.30 -1.19
C VAL A 23 -5.65 -5.79 -1.31
N PHE A 24 -4.72 -5.38 -2.17
CA PHE A 24 -4.60 -4.00 -2.58
C PHE A 24 -5.49 -3.74 -3.79
N CYS A 25 -6.40 -2.79 -3.66
CA CYS A 25 -7.43 -2.47 -4.65
C CYS A 25 -7.79 -0.99 -4.55
N TYR A 26 -8.56 -0.50 -5.52
CA TYR A 26 -9.10 0.86 -5.51
C TYR A 26 -10.63 0.84 -5.46
N VAL A 27 -11.21 1.95 -5.03
CA VAL A 27 -12.67 2.15 -5.03
C VAL A 27 -13.11 2.43 -6.46
N TYR A 28 -13.87 1.50 -7.04
CA TYR A 28 -14.39 1.61 -8.41
C TYR A 28 -15.62 2.51 -8.47
N GLY A 29 -16.55 2.32 -7.53
CA GLY A 29 -17.82 3.03 -7.52
C GLY A 29 -18.56 2.84 -6.20
N MET A 30 -19.61 3.64 -6.04
CA MET A 30 -20.54 3.51 -4.92
C MET A 30 -21.96 3.53 -5.47
N TYR A 31 -22.72 2.47 -5.22
CA TYR A 31 -24.10 2.31 -5.69
C TYR A 31 -24.96 1.88 -4.51
N ASP A 32 -26.02 2.64 -4.22
CA ASP A 32 -26.99 2.34 -3.15
C ASP A 32 -26.35 2.02 -1.79
N GLY A 33 -25.28 2.74 -1.43
CA GLY A 33 -24.55 2.56 -0.18
C GLY A 33 -23.58 1.36 -0.15
N LEU A 34 -23.51 0.59 -1.23
CA LEU A 34 -22.49 -0.45 -1.41
C LEU A 34 -21.28 0.13 -2.12
N ILE A 35 -20.08 -0.17 -1.59
CA ILE A 35 -18.80 0.22 -2.19
C ILE A 35 -18.29 -0.93 -3.03
N GLU A 36 -18.06 -0.67 -4.31
CA GLU A 36 -17.43 -1.60 -5.23
C GLU A 36 -15.93 -1.33 -5.31
N LEU A 37 -15.15 -2.41 -5.30
CA LEU A 37 -13.69 -2.40 -5.36
C LEU A 37 -13.22 -3.15 -6.60
N SER A 38 -12.12 -2.70 -7.18
CA SER A 38 -11.48 -3.33 -8.35
C SER A 38 -9.97 -3.39 -8.18
N CYS A 39 -9.35 -4.41 -8.79
CA CYS A 39 -7.91 -4.55 -8.96
C CYS A 39 -7.48 -4.35 -10.43
N VAL A 40 -8.38 -3.87 -11.28
CA VAL A 40 -8.14 -3.63 -12.72
C VAL A 40 -8.46 -2.18 -13.02
N THR A 41 -7.49 -1.40 -13.48
CA THR A 41 -7.73 -0.02 -13.91
C THR A 41 -8.05 0.05 -15.41
N MET A 42 -8.73 1.11 -15.85
CA MET A 42 -9.04 1.29 -17.28
C MET A 42 -7.79 1.58 -18.13
N ASP A 43 -6.73 2.08 -17.51
CA ASP A 43 -5.46 2.44 -18.17
C ASP A 43 -4.38 1.34 -18.07
N ASP A 44 -4.70 0.16 -17.55
CA ASP A 44 -3.78 -1.00 -17.41
C ASP A 44 -3.48 -1.70 -18.77
N ASN A 45 -3.23 -0.90 -19.80
CA ASN A 45 -2.69 -1.32 -21.09
C ASN A 45 -1.21 -1.74 -21.01
N LYS A 46 -0.51 -1.46 -19.89
CA LYS A 46 0.89 -1.84 -19.73
C LYS A 46 1.04 -3.32 -19.37
N ASN A 47 1.78 -3.98 -20.27
CA ASN A 47 2.51 -5.24 -20.14
C ASN A 47 1.69 -6.52 -20.00
N TRP A 48 1.12 -6.96 -21.12
CA TRP A 48 0.89 -8.39 -21.38
C TRP A 48 2.18 -9.23 -21.23
N SER A 49 3.35 -8.58 -21.31
CA SER A 49 4.68 -9.18 -21.29
C SER A 49 5.32 -9.30 -19.90
N THR A 50 4.95 -8.50 -18.90
CA THR A 50 5.55 -8.56 -17.55
C THR A 50 4.63 -9.13 -16.48
N ASN A 51 3.33 -9.22 -16.75
CA ASN A 51 2.32 -9.70 -15.80
C ASN A 51 2.28 -8.92 -14.47
N GLU A 52 2.94 -7.77 -14.41
CA GLU A 52 2.96 -6.89 -13.25
C GLU A 52 1.64 -6.14 -13.19
N THR A 53 0.96 -6.24 -12.06
CA THR A 53 -0.26 -5.51 -11.75
C THR A 53 -0.02 -4.77 -10.44
N TYR A 54 -0.32 -3.48 -10.41
CA TYR A 54 -0.13 -2.68 -9.20
C TYR A 54 -1.11 -3.10 -8.09
N PHE A 55 -2.28 -3.61 -8.46
CA PHE A 55 -3.33 -4.08 -7.56
C PHE A 55 -3.44 -5.60 -7.58
N GLY A 56 -3.88 -6.18 -6.46
CA GLY A 56 -4.00 -7.63 -6.32
C GLY A 56 -3.74 -8.12 -4.90
N PRO A 57 -3.65 -9.44 -4.71
CA PRO A 57 -3.33 -10.03 -3.42
C PRO A 57 -1.91 -9.66 -2.97
N LEU A 58 -1.79 -9.30 -1.70
CA LEU A 58 -0.52 -9.02 -1.04
C LEU A 58 -0.14 -10.20 -0.14
N SER A 59 1.03 -10.80 -0.37
CA SER A 59 1.48 -12.01 0.33
C SER A 59 2.78 -11.78 1.11
N ASN A 60 2.98 -12.53 2.20
CA ASN A 60 4.22 -12.51 3.00
C ASN A 60 4.62 -11.14 3.59
N GLY A 61 3.67 -10.23 3.78
CA GLY A 61 3.91 -8.94 4.43
C GLY A 61 3.37 -8.84 5.84
N PHE A 62 3.50 -7.63 6.40
CA PHE A 62 3.03 -7.25 7.72
C PHE A 62 2.03 -6.12 7.57
N LEU A 63 0.82 -6.29 8.11
CA LEU A 63 -0.23 -5.28 8.05
C LEU A 63 -0.29 -4.51 9.37
N THR A 64 -0.29 -3.18 9.26
CA THR A 64 -0.30 -2.27 10.40
C THR A 64 -1.36 -1.18 10.18
N GLN A 65 -1.92 -0.66 11.27
CA GLN A 65 -2.91 0.42 11.22
C GLN A 65 -2.24 1.74 11.59
N LEU A 66 -2.54 2.78 10.82
CA LEU A 66 -2.21 4.16 11.10
C LEU A 66 -3.47 5.04 11.21
N PRO A 67 -3.40 6.19 11.89
CA PRO A 67 -4.42 7.22 11.81
C PRO A 67 -4.63 7.68 10.36
N LEU A 68 -5.88 7.99 10.00
CA LEU A 68 -6.22 8.41 8.63
C LEU A 68 -5.45 9.67 8.20
N GLN A 69 -5.32 10.64 9.11
CA GLN A 69 -4.56 11.88 8.87
C GLN A 69 -3.09 11.60 8.54
N HIS A 70 -2.51 10.56 9.12
CA HIS A 70 -1.14 10.16 8.81
C HIS A 70 -1.04 9.61 7.40
N VAL A 71 -1.91 8.66 7.02
CA VAL A 71 -1.91 8.13 5.65
C VAL A 71 -2.17 9.23 4.62
N GLN A 72 -3.09 10.15 4.91
CA GLN A 72 -3.38 11.29 4.06
C GLN A 72 -2.15 12.21 3.86
N SER A 73 -1.29 12.37 4.87
CA SER A 73 -0.06 13.18 4.73
C SER A 73 0.98 12.61 3.74
N TYR A 74 0.91 11.32 3.40
CA TYR A 74 1.78 10.74 2.37
C TYR A 74 1.31 11.08 0.95
N VAL A 75 0.04 11.49 0.81
CA VAL A 75 -0.57 11.78 -0.48
C VAL A 75 -0.62 13.29 -0.66
N ASN A 76 0.37 13.83 -1.35
CA ASN A 76 0.37 15.24 -1.71
C ASN A 76 -0.62 15.49 -2.85
N THR A 77 -1.80 16.04 -2.53
CA THR A 77 -2.85 16.38 -3.48
C THR A 77 -2.54 17.59 -4.37
N VAL A 78 -1.39 18.24 -4.19
CA VAL A 78 -1.05 19.52 -4.87
C VAL A 78 -0.39 19.31 -6.24
N ASN A 79 0.13 18.12 -6.54
CA ASN A 79 0.72 17.81 -7.87
C ASN A 79 -0.01 16.65 -8.54
N ILE A 80 -0.44 16.87 -9.80
CA ILE A 80 -1.11 15.90 -10.70
C ILE A 80 -0.34 14.59 -10.87
N MET A 81 0.94 14.55 -10.48
CA MET A 81 1.74 13.35 -10.41
C MET A 81 1.80 12.89 -8.95
N PHE A 82 0.99 11.87 -8.61
CA PHE A 82 0.99 11.16 -7.32
C PHE A 82 2.38 10.55 -7.02
N ARG A 83 3.37 11.39 -6.70
CA ARG A 83 4.64 10.92 -6.16
C ARG A 83 4.47 10.80 -4.66
N LEU A 84 4.61 9.58 -4.16
CA LEU A 84 4.84 9.31 -2.74
C LEU A 84 6.20 9.91 -2.37
N TYR A 85 6.22 11.21 -2.08
CA TYR A 85 7.39 11.91 -1.60
C TYR A 85 7.03 12.55 -0.28
N ASN A 86 7.33 11.85 0.81
CA ASN A 86 7.20 12.35 2.16
C ASN A 86 8.53 12.10 2.87
N GLU A 87 8.91 13.04 3.75
CA GLU A 87 10.15 13.05 4.51
C GLU A 87 10.43 11.72 5.21
N GLU A 88 9.37 11.06 5.69
CA GLU A 88 9.44 9.77 6.37
C GLU A 88 9.96 8.65 5.44
N LEU A 89 9.42 8.56 4.21
CA LEU A 89 9.84 7.53 3.25
C LEU A 89 11.24 7.79 2.70
N GLU A 90 11.63 9.07 2.59
CA GLU A 90 12.98 9.46 2.17
C GLU A 90 14.06 8.97 3.15
N VAL A 91 13.79 9.01 4.45
CA VAL A 91 14.70 8.48 5.47
C VAL A 91 14.84 6.95 5.34
N LEU A 92 13.78 6.27 4.92
CA LEU A 92 13.77 4.82 4.70
C LEU A 92 14.31 4.39 3.33
N ARG A 93 14.65 5.32 2.42
CA ARG A 93 15.00 5.00 1.02
C ARG A 93 16.17 4.01 0.85
N GLY A 94 17.05 3.91 1.84
CA GLY A 94 18.21 3.01 1.82
C GLY A 94 17.86 1.56 2.14
N LEU A 95 16.64 1.28 2.59
CA LEU A 95 16.19 -0.04 2.95
C LEU A 95 15.54 -0.74 1.75
N LYS A 96 15.70 -2.06 1.67
CA LYS A 96 14.98 -2.91 0.70
C LYS A 96 13.69 -3.41 1.35
N TYR A 97 12.56 -2.93 0.86
CA TYR A 97 11.22 -3.30 1.29
C TYR A 97 10.19 -2.89 0.24
N GLU A 98 8.99 -3.45 0.36
CA GLU A 98 7.80 -2.96 -0.32
C GLU A 98 6.84 -2.35 0.71
N ILE A 99 6.11 -1.32 0.30
CA ILE A 99 5.07 -0.70 1.12
C ILE A 99 3.84 -0.39 0.27
N VAL A 100 2.67 -0.65 0.85
CA VAL A 100 1.39 -0.29 0.26
C VAL A 100 0.61 0.53 1.29
N LEU A 101 0.13 1.70 0.86
CA LEU A 101 -0.64 2.63 1.68
C LEU A 101 -2.10 2.59 1.26
N GLY A 102 -2.97 2.03 2.10
CA GLY A 102 -4.41 2.09 1.92
C GLY A 102 -4.99 3.35 2.55
N PHE A 103 -5.77 4.12 1.78
CA PHE A 103 -6.48 5.31 2.26
C PHE A 103 -7.44 5.06 3.44
N ASN A 104 -7.73 3.79 3.74
CA ASN A 104 -8.44 3.33 4.93
C ASN A 104 -7.56 3.21 6.20
N GLY A 105 -6.33 3.72 6.18
CA GLY A 105 -5.40 3.66 7.31
C GLY A 105 -4.63 2.34 7.43
N ARG A 106 -4.83 1.40 6.50
CA ARG A 106 -4.13 0.11 6.49
C ARG A 106 -2.83 0.26 5.70
N VAL A 107 -1.72 -0.06 6.33
CA VAL A 107 -0.39 -0.03 5.70
C VAL A 107 0.19 -1.43 5.71
N TRP A 108 0.59 -1.90 4.54
CA TRP A 108 1.22 -3.20 4.37
C TRP A 108 2.70 -3.02 4.06
N ILE A 109 3.56 -3.82 4.69
CA ILE A 109 5.01 -3.80 4.51
C ILE A 109 5.49 -5.20 4.15
N GLY A 110 6.16 -5.37 3.02
CA GLY A 110 6.55 -6.66 2.47
C GLY A 110 7.96 -6.72 1.93
N ASN A 111 8.27 -7.86 1.32
CA ASN A 111 9.52 -8.13 0.61
C ASN A 111 10.81 -7.81 1.40
N THR A 112 10.81 -8.15 2.69
CA THR A 112 11.96 -7.95 3.58
C THR A 112 11.92 -8.89 4.79
N SER A 113 12.92 -8.83 5.68
CA SER A 113 12.98 -9.67 6.89
C SER A 113 11.90 -9.27 7.91
N ASN A 114 11.45 -10.23 8.74
CA ASN A 114 10.44 -9.93 9.76
C ASN A 114 10.91 -8.88 10.77
N GLU A 115 12.19 -8.88 11.14
CA GLU A 115 12.77 -7.84 11.99
C GLU A 115 12.67 -6.46 11.33
N LEU A 116 13.02 -6.35 10.04
CA LEU A 116 12.96 -5.08 9.33
C LEU A 116 11.52 -4.59 9.16
N LYS A 117 10.55 -5.49 8.89
CA LYS A 117 9.12 -5.15 8.85
C LYS A 117 8.66 -4.51 10.16
N LEU A 118 9.07 -5.06 11.30
CA LEU A 118 8.72 -4.53 12.62
C LEU A 118 9.39 -3.17 12.89
N LYS A 119 10.68 -3.02 12.54
CA LYS A 119 11.39 -1.74 12.65
C LYS A 119 10.76 -0.65 11.79
N ILE A 120 10.46 -0.96 10.51
CA ILE A 120 9.76 -0.05 9.59
C ILE A 120 8.39 0.31 10.14
N SER A 121 7.57 -0.67 10.57
CA SER A 121 6.25 -0.37 11.12
C SER A 121 6.33 0.48 12.39
N ARG A 122 7.33 0.26 13.25
CA ARG A 122 7.52 1.07 14.46
C ARG A 122 7.95 2.49 14.12
N PHE A 123 8.90 2.64 13.19
CA PHE A 123 9.34 3.94 12.72
C PHE A 123 8.16 4.73 12.16
N ILE A 124 7.41 4.15 11.21
CA ILE A 124 6.24 4.77 10.58
C ILE A 124 5.19 5.16 11.62
N LYS A 125 4.95 4.37 12.66
CA LYS A 125 3.98 4.76 13.71
C LYS A 125 4.42 5.95 14.54
N LEU A 126 5.73 6.09 14.77
CA LEU A 126 6.29 7.11 15.66
C LEU A 126 6.71 8.38 14.92
N SER A 127 6.82 8.33 13.59
CA SER A 127 7.25 9.44 12.75
C SER A 127 6.19 10.51 12.52
N HIS A 128 4.94 10.26 12.89
CA HIS A 128 3.83 11.17 12.63
C HIS A 128 4.08 12.57 13.20
N ASN A 129 3.99 13.60 12.34
CA ASN A 129 4.20 15.01 12.67
C ASN A 129 5.61 15.36 13.21
N LEU A 130 6.60 14.50 12.98
CA LEU A 130 8.00 14.82 13.28
C LEU A 130 8.63 15.64 12.15
N ASN A 131 9.55 16.53 12.50
CA ASN A 131 10.36 17.25 11.52
C ASN A 131 11.57 16.40 11.03
N GLN A 132 12.21 16.81 9.94
CA GLN A 132 13.41 16.18 9.38
C GLN A 132 14.51 15.80 10.39
N GLN A 133 14.80 16.67 11.35
CA GLN A 133 15.86 16.41 12.33
C GLN A 133 15.44 15.30 13.31
N GLN A 134 14.20 15.36 13.79
CA GLN A 134 13.61 14.35 14.65
C GLN A 134 13.47 13.00 13.94
N LEU A 135 13.08 12.99 12.66
CA LEU A 135 13.01 11.77 11.85
C LEU A 135 14.37 11.08 11.74
N LYS A 136 15.44 11.84 11.49
CA LYS A 136 16.81 11.29 11.44
C LYS A 136 17.27 10.74 12.79
N GLN A 137 16.90 11.39 13.90
CA GLN A 137 17.20 10.91 15.25
C GLN A 137 16.43 9.63 15.56
N LEU A 138 15.12 9.59 15.24
CA LEU A 138 14.27 8.43 15.41
C LEU A 138 14.80 7.23 14.60
N PHE A 139 15.24 7.48 13.37
CA PHE A 139 15.81 6.43 12.52
C PHE A 139 17.03 5.78 13.18
N LYS A 140 17.99 6.59 13.66
CA LYS A 140 19.18 6.09 14.38
C LYS A 140 18.86 5.35 15.67
N HIS A 141 17.72 5.60 16.28
CA HIS A 141 17.30 4.92 17.50
C HIS A 141 16.67 3.54 17.22
N ILE A 142 16.02 3.38 16.05
CA ILE A 142 15.30 2.16 15.67
C ILE A 142 16.15 1.20 14.84
N PHE A 143 17.00 1.74 13.96
CA PHE A 143 17.84 1.01 13.00
C PHE A 143 19.31 1.08 13.39
#